data_AF-A0A1M7QQ80-F1
#
_entry.id   AF-A0A1M7QQ80-F1
#
_cell.length_a   1.000
_cell.length_b   1.000
_cell.length_c   1.000
_cell.angle_alpha   90.00
_cell.angle_beta   90.00
_cell.angle_gamma   90.00
#
_symmetry.space_group_name_H-M   'P 1'
#
loop_
_entity.id
_entity.type
_entity.pdbx_description
1 polymer ?
#
loop_
_entity_poly.entity_id
_entity_poly.type
_entity_poly.pdbx_seq_one_letter_code
_entity_poly.pdbx_strand_id
1 'polypeptide(L)'
;MKTTKSTMKTEATYDDEMRNKYLIRKEWDKNKRKALVIMKNAGQADEIMQDQTTMYVINNLSKLEYGVVHIVNLFPSIEEDEAKESAIENLKCIQEAIAKVADVIIAVGKGVETNKKAVERLNMILAVLLDKKANILQIETNYGRKGFHPLYPAVKHQWKLVPYEVSDKVNE
;
A
#
# COMPACT_ATOMS: atom_id res chain seq x y z
N MET A 1 -37.97 -3.48 -4.52
CA MET A 1 -36.59 -3.99 -4.72
C MET A 1 -35.84 -2.99 -5.58
N LYS A 2 -34.61 -2.60 -5.22
CA LYS A 2 -33.78 -1.68 -6.00
C LYS A 2 -32.47 -2.37 -6.34
N THR A 3 -32.12 -2.43 -7.63
CA THR A 3 -30.85 -2.97 -8.11
C THR A 3 -29.94 -1.82 -8.46
N THR A 4 -28.72 -1.80 -7.91
CA THR A 4 -27.65 -0.88 -8.29
C THR A 4 -26.53 -1.66 -8.97
N LYS A 5 -25.85 -1.03 -9.92
CA LYS A 5 -24.74 -1.64 -10.67
C LYS A 5 -23.49 -0.76 -10.54
N SER A 6 -22.34 -1.39 -10.48
CA SER A 6 -21.03 -0.75 -10.51
C SER A 6 -20.03 -1.69 -11.18
N THR A 7 -19.01 -1.12 -11.80
CA THR A 7 -17.87 -1.88 -12.34
C THR A 7 -16.62 -1.48 -11.56
N MET A 8 -15.81 -2.46 -11.19
CA MET A 8 -14.49 -2.23 -10.65
C MET A 8 -13.47 -2.62 -11.71
N LYS A 9 -12.56 -1.70 -12.06
CA LYS A 9 -11.44 -1.98 -12.95
C LYS A 9 -10.24 -2.39 -12.11
N THR A 10 -9.69 -3.58 -12.39
CA THR A 10 -8.46 -4.04 -11.78
C THR A 10 -7.34 -4.11 -12.80
N GLU A 11 -6.13 -3.71 -12.40
CA GLU A 11 -4.89 -3.98 -13.13
C GLU A 11 -3.87 -4.56 -12.14
N ALA A 12 -3.03 -5.49 -12.60
CA ALA A 12 -1.89 -6.00 -11.83
C ALA A 12 -0.64 -5.93 -12.70
N THR A 13 0.48 -5.51 -12.10
CA THR A 13 1.77 -5.34 -12.76
C THR A 13 2.76 -6.32 -12.16
N TYR A 14 3.37 -7.13 -13.01
CA TYR A 14 4.34 -8.16 -12.65
C TYR A 14 5.66 -7.95 -13.41
N ASP A 15 6.68 -8.69 -13.03
CA ASP A 15 7.78 -9.04 -13.93
C ASP A 15 7.32 -10.04 -15.00
N ASP A 16 8.18 -10.27 -16.01
CA ASP A 16 7.87 -11.14 -17.14
C ASP A 16 7.69 -12.61 -16.69
N GLU A 17 8.38 -13.03 -15.63
CA GLU A 17 8.25 -14.38 -15.07
C GLU A 17 7.09 -14.54 -14.07
N MET A 18 6.31 -13.49 -13.81
CA MET A 18 5.20 -13.47 -12.84
C MET A 18 5.59 -13.86 -11.40
N ARG A 19 6.87 -13.72 -11.04
CA ARG A 19 7.39 -14.02 -9.69
C ARG A 19 7.34 -12.82 -8.76
N ASN A 20 7.41 -11.63 -9.31
CA ASN A 20 7.40 -10.37 -8.58
C ASN A 20 6.17 -9.56 -8.97
N LYS A 21 5.29 -9.27 -8.01
CA LYS A 21 4.14 -8.39 -8.19
C LYS A 21 4.46 -7.00 -7.67
N TYR A 22 4.62 -6.06 -8.59
CA TYR A 22 4.98 -4.69 -8.28
C TYR A 22 3.78 -3.87 -7.83
N LEU A 23 2.62 -4.06 -8.45
CA LEU A 23 1.45 -3.22 -8.17
C LEU A 23 0.13 -3.93 -8.45
N ILE A 24 -0.86 -3.72 -7.57
CA ILE A 24 -2.27 -3.97 -7.86
C ILE A 24 -3.02 -2.65 -7.82
N ARG A 25 -3.75 -2.34 -8.89
CA ARG A 25 -4.62 -1.18 -8.98
C ARG A 25 -6.07 -1.63 -8.93
N LYS A 26 -6.87 -1.08 -8.02
CA LYS A 26 -8.33 -1.29 -7.96
C LYS A 26 -9.01 0.07 -8.06
N GLU A 27 -9.87 0.24 -9.06
CA GLU A 27 -10.63 1.46 -9.31
C GLU A 27 -12.13 1.15 -9.30
N TRP A 28 -12.87 1.77 -8.40
CA TRP A 28 -14.35 1.71 -8.35
C TRP A 28 -15.00 3.07 -8.62
N ASP A 29 -14.26 4.18 -8.50
CA ASP A 29 -14.71 5.52 -8.87
C ASP A 29 -13.52 6.43 -9.24
N LYS A 30 -13.28 6.64 -10.53
CA LYS A 30 -12.15 7.47 -11.00
C LYS A 30 -12.22 8.95 -10.61
N ASN A 31 -13.41 9.43 -10.23
CA ASN A 31 -13.63 10.85 -9.92
C ASN A 31 -13.32 11.18 -8.45
N LYS A 32 -13.14 10.16 -7.61
CA LYS A 32 -12.75 10.31 -6.21
C LYS A 32 -11.23 10.30 -6.03
N ARG A 33 -10.80 10.59 -4.79
CA ARG A 33 -9.38 10.60 -4.41
C ARG A 33 -8.73 9.23 -4.66
N LYS A 34 -7.43 9.27 -4.94
CA LYS A 34 -6.60 8.09 -5.20
C LYS A 34 -5.56 7.94 -4.09
N ALA A 35 -5.40 6.73 -3.59
CA ALA A 35 -4.42 6.40 -2.56
C ALA A 35 -3.39 5.39 -3.08
N LEU A 36 -2.17 5.47 -2.57
CA LEU A 36 -1.18 4.41 -2.62
C LEU A 36 -1.10 3.78 -1.22
N VAL A 37 -1.21 2.46 -1.12
CA VAL A 37 -1.03 1.72 0.13
C VAL A 37 0.23 0.88 0.03
N ILE A 38 1.16 1.11 0.95
CA ILE A 38 2.45 0.40 1.01
C ILE A 38 2.40 -0.63 2.14
N MET A 39 2.49 -1.91 1.80
CA MET A 39 2.47 -3.02 2.76
C MET A 39 3.78 -3.80 2.73
N LYS A 40 3.92 -4.83 3.57
CA LYS A 40 5.21 -5.52 3.75
C LYS A 40 5.54 -6.46 2.58
N ASN A 41 4.70 -7.45 2.32
CA ASN A 41 4.95 -8.52 1.36
C ASN A 41 3.80 -8.64 0.35
N ALA A 42 4.13 -8.96 -0.90
CA ALA A 42 3.13 -9.35 -1.88
C ALA A 42 2.38 -10.61 -1.42
N GLY A 43 1.06 -10.57 -1.50
CA GLY A 43 0.19 -11.72 -1.29
C GLY A 43 -0.18 -12.39 -2.61
N GLN A 44 -1.19 -13.26 -2.58
CA GLN A 44 -1.68 -13.97 -3.76
C GLN A 44 -2.74 -13.16 -4.55
N ALA A 45 -3.27 -12.06 -4.01
CA ALA A 45 -4.28 -11.25 -4.70
C ALA A 45 -3.83 -10.80 -6.10
N ASP A 46 -4.72 -10.82 -7.08
CA ASP A 46 -4.42 -10.50 -8.48
C ASP A 46 -5.54 -9.63 -9.10
N GLU A 47 -5.66 -9.63 -10.42
CA GLU A 47 -6.70 -8.92 -11.14
C GLU A 47 -8.13 -9.32 -10.71
N ILE A 48 -8.34 -10.60 -10.40
CA ILE A 48 -9.62 -11.22 -10.04
C ILE A 48 -9.64 -11.61 -8.57
N MET A 49 -8.68 -12.42 -8.11
CA MET A 49 -8.60 -12.94 -6.75
C MET A 49 -8.31 -11.82 -5.76
N GLN A 50 -9.08 -11.78 -4.67
CA GLN A 50 -8.91 -10.83 -3.59
C GLN A 50 -8.65 -11.57 -2.29
N ASP A 51 -7.52 -11.25 -1.65
CA ASP A 51 -7.26 -11.68 -0.27
C ASP A 51 -7.94 -10.75 0.74
N GLN A 52 -7.92 -11.15 2.01
CA GLN A 52 -8.53 -10.39 3.10
C GLN A 52 -7.92 -8.99 3.23
N THR A 53 -6.60 -8.87 3.06
CA THR A 53 -5.89 -7.59 3.15
C THR A 53 -6.41 -6.60 2.10
N THR A 54 -6.46 -7.03 0.83
CA THR A 54 -6.97 -6.24 -0.30
C THR A 54 -8.44 -5.85 -0.09
N MET A 55 -9.27 -6.79 0.39
CA MET A 55 -10.66 -6.51 0.73
C MET A 55 -10.77 -5.43 1.82
N TYR A 56 -9.99 -5.53 2.90
CA TYR A 56 -10.01 -4.51 3.97
C TYR A 56 -9.52 -3.15 3.48
N VAL A 57 -8.48 -3.11 2.63
CA VAL A 57 -8.00 -1.86 2.00
C VAL A 57 -9.13 -1.18 1.22
N ILE A 58 -9.78 -1.90 0.29
CA ILE A 58 -10.86 -1.35 -0.54
C ILE A 58 -12.03 -0.87 0.31
N ASN A 59 -12.49 -1.69 1.25
CA ASN A 59 -13.64 -1.37 2.09
C ASN A 59 -13.40 -0.14 2.97
N ASN A 60 -12.21 0.02 3.54
CA ASN A 60 -11.91 1.18 4.38
C ASN A 60 -11.69 2.45 3.54
N LEU A 61 -10.99 2.35 2.42
CA LEU A 61 -10.78 3.49 1.54
C LEU A 61 -12.09 3.98 0.91
N SER A 62 -12.98 3.08 0.52
CA SER A 62 -14.32 3.44 0.03
C SER A 62 -15.12 4.25 1.06
N LYS A 63 -15.09 3.85 2.34
CA LYS A 63 -15.72 4.60 3.46
C LYS A 63 -15.07 5.96 3.71
N LEU A 64 -13.81 6.15 3.30
CA LEU A 64 -13.06 7.40 3.41
C LEU A 64 -13.13 8.24 2.11
N GLU A 65 -14.09 7.94 1.22
CA GLU A 65 -14.34 8.69 -0.02
C GLU A 65 -13.17 8.64 -1.04
N TYR A 66 -12.38 7.57 -1.01
CA TYR A 66 -11.48 7.23 -2.11
C TYR A 66 -12.22 6.43 -3.18
N GLY A 67 -11.68 6.45 -4.39
CA GLY A 67 -12.22 5.70 -5.53
C GLY A 67 -11.20 4.86 -6.30
N VAL A 68 -9.91 5.04 -6.00
CA VAL A 68 -8.82 4.25 -6.57
C VAL A 68 -7.80 3.95 -5.48
N VAL A 69 -7.31 2.71 -5.46
CA VAL A 69 -6.13 2.34 -4.70
C VAL A 69 -5.09 1.68 -5.60
N HIS A 70 -3.85 2.12 -5.44
CA HIS A 70 -2.66 1.39 -5.85
C HIS A 70 -2.10 0.69 -4.61
N ILE A 71 -1.84 -0.60 -4.70
CA ILE A 71 -1.30 -1.42 -3.61
C ILE A 71 0.07 -1.91 -4.06
N VAL A 72 1.09 -1.62 -3.26
CA VAL A 72 2.49 -1.99 -3.49
C VAL A 72 3.06 -2.59 -2.20
N ASN A 73 4.20 -3.27 -2.32
CA ASN A 73 4.84 -3.93 -1.18
C ASN A 73 6.32 -3.57 -1.08
N LEU A 74 6.87 -3.58 0.13
CA LEU A 74 8.32 -3.46 0.33
C LEU A 74 9.06 -4.57 -0.44
N PHE A 75 8.51 -5.78 -0.38
CA PHE A 75 8.99 -6.96 -1.09
C PHE A 75 7.96 -7.41 -2.13
N PRO A 76 8.30 -7.37 -3.43
CA PRO A 76 7.37 -7.72 -4.51
C PRO A 76 7.28 -9.23 -4.76
N SER A 77 8.25 -10.03 -4.27
CA SER A 77 8.29 -11.48 -4.49
C SER A 77 7.10 -12.18 -3.84
N ILE A 78 6.47 -13.08 -4.59
CA ILE A 78 5.33 -13.89 -4.15
C ILE A 78 5.79 -15.15 -3.38
N GLU A 79 6.99 -15.67 -3.70
CA GLU A 79 7.54 -16.93 -3.20
C GLU A 79 8.82 -16.74 -2.35
N GLU A 80 8.92 -15.59 -1.67
CA GLU A 80 9.94 -15.21 -0.67
C GLU A 80 11.37 -14.93 -1.15
N ASP A 81 11.78 -15.39 -2.34
CA ASP A 81 13.09 -15.04 -2.92
C ASP A 81 13.00 -13.82 -3.86
N GLU A 82 13.60 -12.70 -3.45
CA GLU A 82 13.66 -11.44 -4.23
C GLU A 82 15.06 -11.24 -4.81
N ALA A 83 15.13 -11.06 -6.14
CA ALA A 83 16.37 -10.67 -6.82
C ALA A 83 16.65 -9.16 -6.67
N LYS A 84 17.92 -8.75 -6.82
CA LYS A 84 18.29 -7.31 -6.77
C LYS A 84 17.61 -6.48 -7.86
N GLU A 85 17.40 -7.06 -9.04
CA GLU A 85 16.74 -6.38 -10.16
C GLU A 85 15.26 -6.10 -9.88
N SER A 86 14.55 -7.07 -9.28
CA SER A 86 13.15 -6.86 -8.90
C SER A 86 12.99 -5.81 -7.81
N ALA A 87 13.98 -5.65 -6.92
CA ALA A 87 13.99 -4.54 -5.96
C ALA A 87 14.07 -3.16 -6.63
N ILE A 88 14.86 -3.03 -7.71
CA ILE A 88 15.03 -1.79 -8.48
C ILE A 88 13.75 -1.46 -9.24
N GLU A 89 13.20 -2.44 -9.97
CA GLU A 89 11.94 -2.26 -10.72
C GLU A 89 10.76 -1.97 -9.79
N ASN A 90 10.70 -2.62 -8.62
CA ASN A 90 9.70 -2.30 -7.61
C ASN A 90 9.80 -0.84 -7.15
N LEU A 91 11.01 -0.33 -6.89
CA LEU A 91 11.19 1.07 -6.50
C LEU A 91 10.76 2.05 -7.60
N LYS A 92 11.06 1.76 -8.87
CA LYS A 92 10.58 2.56 -10.01
C LYS A 92 9.05 2.56 -10.08
N CYS A 93 8.42 1.39 -9.97
CA CYS A 93 6.97 1.26 -9.96
C CYS A 93 6.31 2.08 -8.82
N ILE A 94 6.90 2.04 -7.62
CA ILE A 94 6.47 2.85 -6.47
C ILE A 94 6.61 4.34 -6.77
N GLN A 95 7.74 4.79 -7.33
CA GLN A 95 7.97 6.19 -7.70
C GLN A 95 6.93 6.72 -8.69
N GLU A 96 6.56 5.92 -9.68
CA GLU A 96 5.51 6.25 -10.64
C GLU A 96 4.12 6.27 -10.00
N ALA A 97 3.84 5.34 -9.09
CA ALA A 97 2.57 5.27 -8.38
C ALA A 97 2.36 6.49 -7.48
N ILE A 98 3.42 6.97 -6.81
CA ILE A 98 3.38 8.18 -5.97
C ILE A 98 2.92 9.39 -6.78
N ALA A 99 3.38 9.55 -8.03
CA ALA A 99 2.99 10.67 -8.89
C ALA A 99 1.50 10.64 -9.32
N LYS A 100 0.80 9.52 -9.13
CA LYS A 100 -0.58 9.30 -9.58
C LYS A 100 -1.61 9.41 -8.46
N VAL A 101 -1.19 9.65 -7.21
CA VAL A 101 -2.06 9.59 -6.03
C VAL A 101 -2.02 10.89 -5.22
N ALA A 102 -3.08 11.15 -4.45
CA ALA A 102 -3.12 12.28 -3.52
C ALA A 102 -2.47 11.93 -2.18
N ASP A 103 -2.62 10.68 -1.73
CA ASP A 103 -2.16 10.24 -0.42
C ASP A 103 -1.40 8.92 -0.52
N VAL A 104 -0.36 8.78 0.31
CA VAL A 104 0.39 7.55 0.49
C VAL A 104 0.19 7.05 1.92
N ILE A 105 -0.25 5.82 2.07
CA ILE A 105 -0.59 5.21 3.36
C ILE A 105 0.44 4.12 3.66
N ILE A 106 1.21 4.30 4.73
CA ILE A 106 2.16 3.31 5.23
C ILE A 106 1.40 2.31 6.11
N ALA A 107 1.30 1.07 5.63
CA ALA A 107 0.52 -0.01 6.24
C ALA A 107 1.34 -1.31 6.37
N VAL A 108 2.66 -1.19 6.49
CA VAL A 108 3.61 -2.31 6.62
C VAL A 108 3.50 -3.07 7.94
N GLY A 109 2.85 -2.47 8.94
CA GLY A 109 2.69 -3.02 10.29
C GLY A 109 3.95 -2.89 11.15
N LYS A 110 3.76 -2.90 12.48
CA LYS A 110 4.85 -2.76 13.47
C LYS A 110 5.92 -3.86 13.41
N GLY A 111 5.57 -5.04 12.92
CA GLY A 111 6.52 -6.15 12.74
C GLY A 111 7.58 -5.91 11.65
N VAL A 112 7.59 -4.74 11.01
CA VAL A 112 8.68 -4.32 10.13
C VAL A 112 9.94 -3.99 10.94
N GLU A 113 9.79 -3.43 12.15
CA GLU A 113 10.89 -2.93 12.99
C GLU A 113 11.86 -4.04 13.42
N THR A 114 11.41 -5.29 13.42
CA THR A 114 12.22 -6.46 13.79
C THR A 114 13.00 -7.05 12.62
N ASN A 115 12.85 -6.53 11.40
CA ASN A 115 13.52 -7.03 10.21
C ASN A 115 14.37 -5.91 9.56
N LYS A 116 15.70 -6.03 9.67
CA LYS A 116 16.64 -5.03 9.19
C LYS A 116 16.46 -4.69 7.70
N LYS A 117 16.31 -5.71 6.83
CA LYS A 117 16.10 -5.52 5.39
C LYS A 117 14.79 -4.75 5.12
N ALA A 118 13.74 -5.02 5.89
CA ALA A 118 12.46 -4.35 5.77
C ALA A 118 12.51 -2.89 6.25
N VAL A 119 13.25 -2.61 7.33
CA VAL A 119 13.52 -1.25 7.80
C VAL A 119 14.30 -0.45 6.75
N GLU A 120 15.38 -1.02 6.21
CA GLU A 120 16.17 -0.37 5.15
C GLU A 120 15.30 -0.05 3.93
N ARG A 121 14.48 -1.02 3.48
CA ARG A 121 13.59 -0.81 2.33
C ARG A 121 12.53 0.26 2.59
N LEU A 122 11.93 0.26 3.79
CA LEU A 122 10.97 1.29 4.18
C LEU A 122 11.62 2.67 4.22
N ASN A 123 12.82 2.80 4.78
CA ASN A 123 13.55 4.07 4.85
C ASN A 123 13.88 4.61 3.46
N MET A 124 14.30 3.75 2.52
CA MET A 124 14.53 4.16 1.12
C MET A 124 13.26 4.72 0.48
N ILE A 125 12.11 4.06 0.69
CA ILE A 125 10.82 4.52 0.16
C ILE A 125 10.38 5.82 0.86
N LEU A 126 10.58 5.95 2.18
CA LEU A 126 10.29 7.18 2.91
C LEU A 126 11.13 8.36 2.40
N ALA A 127 12.42 8.17 2.13
CA ALA A 127 13.27 9.21 1.54
C ALA A 127 12.72 9.70 0.18
N VAL A 128 12.27 8.78 -0.68
CA VAL A 128 11.61 9.11 -1.96
C VAL A 128 10.29 9.87 -1.74
N LEU A 129 9.49 9.50 -0.75
CA LEU A 129 8.24 10.16 -0.43
C LEU A 129 8.46 11.60 0.06
N LEU A 130 9.50 11.81 0.88
CA LEU A 130 9.90 13.13 1.38
C LEU A 130 10.39 14.03 0.26
N ASP A 131 11.27 13.53 -0.61
CA ASP A 131 11.78 14.25 -1.79
C ASP A 131 10.63 14.71 -2.70
N LYS A 132 9.66 13.82 -2.95
CA LYS A 132 8.45 14.11 -3.73
C LYS A 132 7.40 14.93 -2.97
N LYS A 133 7.63 15.28 -1.70
CA LYS A 133 6.70 16.01 -0.82
C LYS A 133 5.31 15.35 -0.78
N ALA A 134 5.27 14.02 -0.78
CA ALA A 134 4.02 13.27 -0.75
C ALA A 134 3.27 13.48 0.58
N ASN A 135 1.94 13.44 0.55
CA ASN A 135 1.16 13.40 1.78
C ASN A 135 1.19 11.98 2.37
N ILE A 136 1.95 11.79 3.44
CA ILE A 136 2.18 10.47 4.05
C ILE A 136 1.27 10.28 5.26
N LEU A 137 0.51 9.19 5.25
CA LEU A 137 -0.46 8.82 6.28
C LEU A 137 -0.16 7.44 6.86
N GLN A 138 -0.74 7.14 8.02
CA GLN A 138 -0.75 5.82 8.65
C GLN A 138 -2.10 5.52 9.28
N ILE A 139 -2.34 4.24 9.50
CA ILE A 139 -3.55 3.74 10.16
C ILE A 139 -3.42 3.89 11.68
N GLU A 140 -4.38 4.58 12.28
CA GLU A 140 -4.54 4.75 13.71
C GLU A 140 -5.75 3.96 14.25
N THR A 141 -5.62 3.43 15.46
CA THR A 141 -6.74 2.86 16.23
C THR A 141 -7.54 3.95 16.94
N ASN A 142 -8.75 3.64 17.39
CA ASN A 142 -9.55 4.55 18.21
C ASN A 142 -8.89 4.95 19.55
N TYR A 143 -7.82 4.25 19.97
CA TYR A 143 -7.06 4.53 21.19
C TYR A 143 -5.72 5.24 20.91
N GLY A 144 -5.52 5.80 19.71
CA GLY A 144 -4.34 6.62 19.36
C GLY A 144 -3.07 5.83 19.02
N ARG A 145 -3.10 4.49 19.02
CA ARG A 145 -1.96 3.68 18.55
C ARG A 145 -1.91 3.74 17.02
N LYS A 146 -0.72 3.85 16.43
CA LYS A 146 -0.48 4.03 14.99
C LYS A 146 0.38 2.89 14.40
N GLY A 147 0.53 2.86 13.07
CA GLY A 147 1.47 1.98 12.34
C GLY A 147 0.98 0.55 12.13
N PHE A 148 -0.33 0.36 11.95
CA PHE A 148 -0.93 -0.97 11.82
C PHE A 148 -0.99 -1.49 10.38
N HIS A 149 -0.95 -2.83 10.25
CA HIS A 149 -1.29 -3.53 9.02
C HIS A 149 -2.82 -3.64 8.86
N PRO A 150 -3.38 -3.69 7.64
CA PRO A 150 -4.83 -3.78 7.42
C PRO A 150 -5.53 -4.96 8.12
N LEU A 151 -4.80 -6.07 8.36
CA LEU A 151 -5.31 -7.25 9.05
C LEU A 151 -5.41 -7.10 10.57
N TYR A 152 -4.86 -6.03 11.17
CA TYR A 152 -4.88 -5.90 12.62
C TYR A 152 -6.33 -5.80 13.13
N PRO A 153 -6.77 -6.64 14.09
CA PRO A 153 -8.18 -6.79 14.43
C PRO A 153 -8.91 -5.50 14.80
N ALA A 154 -8.21 -4.55 15.43
CA ALA A 154 -8.82 -3.29 15.87
C ALA A 154 -9.04 -2.26 14.74
N VAL A 155 -8.45 -2.46 13.56
CA VAL A 155 -8.54 -1.50 12.44
C VAL A 155 -9.15 -2.09 11.17
N LYS A 156 -9.27 -3.42 11.05
CA LYS A 156 -9.72 -4.08 9.81
C LYS A 156 -11.05 -3.57 9.22
N HIS A 157 -11.96 -3.04 10.05
CA HIS A 157 -13.27 -2.56 9.58
C HIS A 157 -13.44 -1.04 9.56
N GLN A 158 -12.54 -0.29 10.20
CA GLN A 158 -12.60 1.17 10.27
C GLN A 158 -11.20 1.75 10.37
N TRP A 159 -10.75 2.41 9.31
CA TRP A 159 -9.50 3.15 9.31
C TRP A 159 -9.74 4.58 9.75
N LYS A 160 -8.90 5.04 10.67
CA LYS A 160 -8.61 6.44 10.88
C LYS A 160 -7.22 6.71 10.32
N LEU A 161 -7.12 7.61 9.35
CA LEU A 161 -5.84 8.01 8.77
C LEU A 161 -5.34 9.27 9.47
N VAL A 162 -4.08 9.22 9.91
CA VAL A 162 -3.37 10.35 10.53
C VAL A 162 -2.01 10.55 9.86
N PRO A 163 -1.40 11.74 9.95
CA PRO A 163 -0.06 11.97 9.41
C PRO A 163 0.96 10.94 9.88
N TYR A 164 1.83 10.52 8.97
CA TYR A 164 2.98 9.68 9.29
C TYR A 164 4.09 10.54 9.90
N GLU A 165 4.54 10.17 11.10
CA GLU A 165 5.67 10.83 11.75
C GLU A 165 6.96 10.18 11.24
N VAL A 166 7.66 10.87 10.33
CA VAL A 166 8.99 10.44 9.88
C VAL A 166 9.99 10.86 10.96
N SER A 167 10.71 9.91 11.56
CA SER A 167 11.77 10.24 12.51
C SER A 167 12.95 10.92 11.80
N ASP A 168 13.56 11.91 12.44
CA ASP A 168 14.70 12.69 11.90
C ASP A 168 15.92 11.83 11.48
N LYS A 169 16.01 10.58 11.96
CA LYS A 169 17.08 9.63 11.61
C LYS A 169 17.10 9.16 10.15
N VAL A 170 16.13 9.54 9.34
CA VAL A 170 16.12 9.23 7.89
C VAL A 170 16.95 10.25 7.08
N ASN A 171 17.38 11.36 7.71
CA ASN A 171 18.16 12.42 7.08
C ASN A 171 19.66 12.43 7.47
N GLU A 172 20.15 11.42 8.18
CA GLU A 172 21.58 11.18 8.45
C GLU A 172 22.09 9.99 7.63
#